data_AF-A0A7J2HYA9-F1
#
_entry.id   AF-A0A7J2HYA9-F1
#
_cell.length_a   1.000
_cell.length_b   1.000
_cell.length_c   1.000
_cell.angle_alpha   90.00
_cell.angle_beta   90.00
_cell.angle_gamma   90.00
#
_symmetry.space_group_name_H-M   'P 1'
#
loop_
_entity.id
_entity.type
_entity.pdbx_description
1 polymer ?
#
loop_
_entity_poly.entity_id
_entity_poly.type
_entity_poly.pdbx_seq_one_letter_code
_entity_poly.pdbx_strand_id
1 'polypeptide(L)'
;MPRLYEEEELRGALVVDSEGLIYGNVSRISVEEDGVKLHVSVRVRAEVEEVDIGRLRELLKDKIPEGAEDKELISLARSLGLELNKKKVEKELQHEKGVVPVEQIACIAEGDDIKVVVLSTPREAKYRGITERNPEYADLARIEGKMVVSMSGEVLGEAIGVVISAGRPGIRVKRLAAKRTINWLRFLRDLRKERRNAALRLEAKLDPYKNPKVPIDELEKLVLLLKEEGVDPSLLDNYTEEPEKRYYVDVPWDDVQKVGDVVLLRAKFA
;
A
#
# COMPACT_ATOMS: atom_id res chain seq x y z
N MET A 1 1.19 16.70 -21.59
CA MET A 1 1.15 17.60 -20.41
C MET A 1 1.21 16.71 -19.18
N PRO A 2 2.00 17.06 -18.15
CA PRO A 2 2.01 16.30 -16.90
C PRO A 2 0.65 16.38 -16.21
N ARG A 3 0.19 15.28 -15.61
CA ARG A 3 -1.01 15.23 -14.79
C ARG A 3 -0.78 16.05 -13.51
N LEU A 4 -1.80 16.77 -13.08
CA LEU A 4 -1.84 17.45 -11.79
C LEU A 4 -2.58 16.57 -10.77
N TYR A 5 -2.23 16.69 -9.50
CA TYR A 5 -2.78 15.88 -8.42
C TYR A 5 -3.29 16.75 -7.29
N GLU A 6 -4.40 16.33 -6.70
CA GLU A 6 -4.92 16.91 -5.46
C GLU A 6 -4.26 16.27 -4.22
N GLU A 7 -4.36 16.93 -3.07
CA GLU A 7 -3.83 16.40 -1.81
C GLU A 7 -4.42 15.04 -1.46
N GLU A 8 -5.74 14.87 -1.64
CA GLU A 8 -6.42 13.61 -1.36
C GLU A 8 -5.89 12.46 -2.22
N GLU A 9 -5.53 12.75 -3.47
CA GLU A 9 -4.95 11.74 -4.36
C GLU A 9 -3.55 11.31 -3.93
N LEU A 10 -2.75 12.22 -3.37
CA LEU A 10 -1.37 11.95 -2.96
C LEU A 10 -1.24 11.50 -1.51
N ARG A 11 -2.25 11.73 -0.67
CA ARG A 11 -2.21 11.36 0.74
C ARG A 11 -1.91 9.87 0.91
N GLY A 12 -0.88 9.56 1.70
CA GLY A 12 -0.40 8.19 1.91
C GLY A 12 0.52 7.64 0.81
N ALA A 13 0.70 8.34 -0.32
CA ALA A 13 1.62 7.93 -1.37
C ALA A 13 3.05 7.74 -0.82
N LEU A 14 3.74 6.73 -1.35
CA LEU A 14 5.12 6.42 -0.95
C LEU A 14 6.05 7.49 -1.50
N VAL A 15 6.94 8.03 -0.67
CA VAL A 15 7.96 8.99 -1.09
C VAL A 15 9.30 8.27 -1.15
N VAL A 16 9.90 8.28 -2.34
CA VAL A 16 11.18 7.60 -2.64
C VAL A 16 12.17 8.66 -3.11
N ASP A 17 13.41 8.60 -2.63
CA ASP A 17 14.44 9.54 -3.04
C ASP A 17 15.10 9.16 -4.39
N SER A 18 16.01 9.99 -4.88
CA SER A 18 16.66 9.74 -6.18
C SER A 18 17.56 8.50 -6.20
N GLU A 19 17.89 7.90 -5.06
CA GLU A 19 18.66 6.65 -4.97
C GLU A 19 17.76 5.41 -4.82
N GLY A 20 16.44 5.60 -4.89
CA GLY A 20 15.47 4.51 -4.73
C GLY A 20 15.22 4.14 -3.26
N LEU A 21 15.56 5.00 -2.30
CA LEU A 21 15.34 4.72 -0.87
C LEU A 21 14.03 5.33 -0.37
N ILE A 22 13.32 4.60 0.50
CA ILE A 22 12.04 5.07 1.03
C ILE A 22 12.29 6.17 2.06
N TYR A 23 11.82 7.38 1.75
CA TYR A 23 11.87 8.53 2.65
C TYR A 23 10.69 8.51 3.64
N GLY A 24 9.48 8.16 3.17
CA GLY A 24 8.28 8.08 4.02
C GLY A 24 6.99 8.05 3.20
N ASN A 25 5.90 8.58 3.75
CA ASN A 25 4.63 8.74 3.06
C ASN A 25 4.14 10.19 3.12
N VAL A 26 3.46 10.62 2.06
CA VAL A 26 2.82 11.94 2.00
C VAL A 26 1.77 12.06 3.11
N SER A 27 1.85 13.12 3.91
CA SER A 27 0.87 13.43 4.94
C SER A 27 -0.11 14.51 4.51
N ARG A 28 0.39 15.61 3.94
CA ARG A 28 -0.40 16.77 3.47
C ARG A 28 0.38 17.62 2.48
N ILE A 29 -0.29 18.57 1.86
CA ILE A 29 0.29 19.64 1.04
C ILE A 29 0.07 20.97 1.77
N SER A 30 1.09 21.83 1.82
CA SER A 30 0.95 23.22 2.27
C SER A 30 1.23 24.18 1.12
N VAL A 31 0.57 25.33 1.15
CA VAL A 31 0.86 26.45 0.26
C VAL A 31 1.35 27.59 1.14
N GLU A 32 2.60 27.99 0.93
CA GLU A 32 3.31 29.02 1.70
C GLU A 32 3.75 30.14 0.73
N GLU A 33 4.24 31.27 1.27
CA GLU A 33 4.67 32.41 0.45
C GLU A 33 5.81 32.05 -0.53
N ASP A 34 6.65 31.07 -0.16
CA ASP A 34 7.80 30.61 -0.93
C ASP A 34 7.48 29.42 -1.87
N GLY A 35 6.23 28.95 -1.90
CA GLY A 35 5.77 27.93 -2.85
C GLY A 35 4.90 26.84 -2.23
N VAL A 36 4.72 25.76 -2.99
CA VAL A 36 3.93 24.59 -2.57
C VAL A 36 4.88 23.54 -1.99
N LYS A 37 4.51 22.96 -0.84
CA LYS A 37 5.34 22.00 -0.13
C LYS A 37 4.57 20.72 0.19
N LEU A 38 5.27 19.61 0.06
CA LEU A 38 4.81 18.27 0.38
C LEU A 38 5.36 17.85 1.75
N HIS A 39 4.47 17.59 2.70
CA HIS A 39 4.84 17.10 4.01
C HIS A 39 4.96 15.57 3.97
N VAL A 40 6.06 15.05 4.52
CA VAL A 40 6.36 13.62 4.54
C VAL A 40 6.45 13.14 5.97
N SER A 41 5.81 12.02 6.24
CA SER A 41 5.75 11.39 7.55
C SER A 41 6.23 9.94 7.51
N VAL A 42 6.65 9.45 8.66
CA VAL A 42 6.97 8.04 8.90
C VAL A 42 6.14 7.53 10.06
N ARG A 43 5.80 6.24 10.02
CA ARG A 43 5.18 5.56 11.16
C ARG A 43 6.29 5.03 12.06
N VAL A 44 6.27 5.42 13.32
CA VAL A 44 7.26 5.04 14.32
C VAL A 44 6.54 4.35 15.48
N ARG A 45 7.05 3.19 15.90
CA ARG A 45 6.60 2.57 17.15
C ARG A 45 7.37 3.23 18.29
N ALA A 46 6.64 3.86 19.20
CA ALA A 46 7.19 4.53 20.36
C ALA A 46 6.50 4.03 21.63
N GLU A 47 7.28 3.84 22.70
CA GLU A 47 6.73 3.68 24.04
C GLU A 47 6.21 5.03 24.53
N VAL A 48 4.91 5.16 24.72
CA VAL A 48 4.27 6.35 25.28
C VAL A 48 3.78 6.03 26.69
N GLU A 49 4.00 6.94 27.62
CA GLU A 49 3.38 6.85 28.93
C GLU A 49 1.93 7.33 28.84
N GLU A 50 0.98 6.42 29.01
CA GLU A 50 -0.44 6.75 29.06
C GLU A 50 -1.00 6.55 30.46
N VAL A 51 -2.02 7.34 30.81
CA VAL A 51 -2.73 7.15 32.08
C VAL A 51 -3.35 5.75 32.09
N ASP A 52 -3.11 5.00 33.15
CA ASP A 52 -3.70 3.68 33.35
C ASP A 52 -5.19 3.83 33.69
N ILE A 53 -6.01 3.95 32.65
CA ILE A 53 -7.46 4.10 32.77
C ILE A 53 -8.09 2.93 33.54
N GLY A 54 -7.56 1.71 33.40
CA GLY A 54 -8.10 0.53 34.11
C GLY A 54 -7.98 0.71 35.62
N ARG A 55 -6.78 1.09 36.08
CA ARG A 55 -6.51 1.38 37.49
C ARG A 55 -7.23 2.63 37.97
N LEU A 56 -7.40 3.64 37.11
CA LEU A 56 -8.14 4.86 37.43
C LEU A 56 -9.63 4.57 37.66
N ARG A 57 -10.23 3.70 36.84
CA ARG A 57 -11.61 3.22 37.01
C ARG A 57 -11.80 2.43 38.29
N GLU A 58 -10.82 1.61 38.68
CA GLU A 58 -10.86 0.90 39.97
C GLU A 58 -10.83 1.85 41.16
N LEU A 59 -9.96 2.86 41.15
CA LEU A 59 -9.82 3.84 42.24
C LEU A 59 -11.04 4.75 42.41
N LEU A 60 -11.77 4.97 41.32
CA LEU A 60 -12.90 5.90 41.28
C LEU A 60 -14.25 5.17 41.15
N LYS A 61 -14.28 3.83 41.31
CA LYS A 61 -15.45 2.98 41.09
C LYS A 61 -16.72 3.45 41.83
N ASP A 62 -16.55 4.05 43.00
CA ASP A 62 -17.65 4.56 43.84
C ASP A 62 -18.10 6.00 43.49
N LYS A 63 -17.38 6.69 42.60
CA LYS A 63 -17.56 8.12 42.27
C LYS A 63 -17.81 8.37 40.78
N ILE A 64 -17.82 7.31 39.96
CA ILE A 64 -17.98 7.40 38.51
C ILE A 64 -19.40 6.98 38.11
N PRO A 65 -20.10 7.76 37.28
CA PRO A 65 -21.30 7.29 36.61
C PRO A 65 -20.98 6.16 35.62
N GLU A 66 -21.79 5.10 35.64
CA GLU A 66 -21.62 3.94 34.77
C GLU A 66 -21.61 4.37 33.28
N GLY A 67 -20.53 4.04 32.56
CA GLY A 67 -20.35 4.43 31.14
C GLY A 67 -19.53 5.70 30.89
N ALA A 68 -18.94 6.34 31.90
CA ALA A 68 -18.09 7.52 31.72
C ALA A 68 -16.92 7.31 30.74
N GLU A 69 -16.63 8.35 29.95
CA GLU A 69 -15.54 8.34 28.98
C GLU A 69 -14.16 8.51 29.66
N ASP A 70 -13.11 8.01 29.02
CA ASP A 70 -11.73 8.06 29.55
C ASP A 70 -11.24 9.49 29.84
N LYS A 71 -11.72 10.49 29.08
CA LYS A 71 -11.42 11.91 29.30
C LYS A 71 -12.10 12.47 30.55
N GLU A 72 -13.32 12.03 30.84
CA GLU A 72 -14.09 12.44 32.03
C GLU A 72 -13.45 11.87 33.29
N LEU A 73 -12.99 10.61 33.21
CA LEU A 73 -12.24 9.93 34.26
C LEU A 73 -10.95 10.66 34.64
N ILE A 74 -10.15 11.05 33.64
CA ILE A 74 -8.92 11.82 33.86
C ILE A 74 -9.24 13.19 34.49
N SER A 75 -10.31 13.85 34.04
CA SER A 75 -10.70 15.18 34.55
C SER A 75 -11.19 15.12 36.00
N LEU A 76 -11.98 14.09 36.35
CA LEU A 76 -12.46 13.83 37.70
C LEU A 76 -11.30 13.47 38.65
N ALA A 77 -10.36 12.65 38.20
CA ALA A 77 -9.18 12.32 39.00
C ALA A 77 -8.33 13.55 39.32
N ARG A 78 -8.15 14.46 38.35
CA ARG A 78 -7.44 15.73 38.56
C ARG A 78 -8.17 16.66 39.53
N SER A 79 -9.49 16.79 39.43
CA SER A 79 -10.27 17.64 40.35
C SER A 79 -10.25 17.12 41.78
N LEU A 80 -10.10 15.80 41.95
CA LEU A 80 -9.93 15.14 43.25
C LEU A 80 -8.48 15.12 43.76
N GLY A 81 -7.52 15.68 43.00
CA GLY A 81 -6.10 15.69 43.37
C GLY A 81 -5.43 14.31 43.37
N LEU A 82 -5.98 13.34 42.65
CA LEU A 82 -5.42 11.99 42.55
C LEU A 82 -4.23 11.98 41.58
N GLU A 83 -3.16 11.29 41.96
CA GLU A 83 -2.05 11.05 41.07
C GLU A 83 -2.46 10.09 39.94
N LEU A 84 -2.23 10.52 38.70
CA LEU A 84 -2.52 9.73 37.52
C LEU A 84 -1.40 8.71 37.29
N ASN A 85 -1.65 7.46 37.71
CA ASN A 85 -0.76 6.35 37.42
C ASN A 85 -0.57 6.23 35.90
N LYS A 86 0.69 6.12 35.47
CA LYS A 86 1.03 5.96 34.05
C LYS A 86 1.51 4.54 33.79
N LYS A 87 1.13 3.99 32.63
CA LYS A 87 1.65 2.75 32.07
C LYS A 87 2.36 3.05 30.76
N LYS A 88 3.43 2.31 30.47
CA LYS A 88 4.09 2.36 29.16
C LYS A 88 3.31 1.51 28.17
N VAL A 89 2.96 2.10 27.03
CA VAL A 89 2.25 1.43 25.94
C VAL A 89 3.01 1.69 24.65
N GLU A 90 3.32 0.65 23.89
CA GLU A 90 3.79 0.82 22.52
C GLU A 90 2.64 1.32 21.64
N LYS A 91 2.81 2.49 21.04
CA LYS A 91 1.88 3.04 20.04
C LYS A 91 2.62 3.34 18.76
N GLU A 92 1.92 3.12 17.64
CA GLU A 92 2.36 3.57 16.33
C GLU A 92 1.96 5.04 16.17
N LEU A 93 2.95 5.92 16.11
CA LEU A 93 2.78 7.36 15.95
C LEU A 93 3.21 7.76 14.54
N GLN A 94 2.46 8.68 13.94
CA GLN A 94 2.87 9.34 12.70
C GLN A 94 3.78 10.52 13.07
N HIS A 95 5.04 10.44 12.69
CA HIS A 95 6.03 11.50 12.92
C HIS A 95 6.36 12.20 11.60
N GLU A 96 6.30 13.52 11.58
CA GLU A 96 6.71 14.30 10.42
C GLU A 96 8.24 14.22 10.27
N LYS A 97 8.69 13.64 9.16
CA LYS A 97 10.13 13.46 8.88
C LYS A 97 10.74 14.68 8.22
N GLY A 98 9.96 15.37 7.38
CA GLY A 98 10.43 16.56 6.70
C GLY A 98 9.46 17.11 5.67
N VAL A 99 9.83 18.27 5.15
CA VAL A 99 9.05 19.04 4.18
C VAL A 99 9.83 19.13 2.87
N VAL A 100 9.15 18.84 1.76
CA VAL A 100 9.74 18.74 0.42
C VAL A 100 9.09 19.76 -0.51
N PRO A 101 9.85 20.73 -1.06
CA PRO A 101 9.33 21.60 -2.12
C PRO A 101 8.90 20.78 -3.34
N VAL A 102 7.78 21.12 -3.98
CA VAL A 102 7.26 20.36 -5.13
C VAL A 102 8.22 20.37 -6.33
N GLU A 103 9.10 21.35 -6.42
CA GLU A 103 10.15 21.46 -7.45
C GLU A 103 11.19 20.33 -7.34
N GLN A 104 11.26 19.66 -6.18
CA GLN A 104 12.10 18.49 -5.98
C GLN A 104 11.42 17.17 -6.35
N ILE A 105 10.18 17.20 -6.84
CA ILE A 105 9.50 16.00 -7.35
C ILE A 105 9.99 15.75 -8.78
N ALA A 106 10.67 14.63 -8.99
CA ALA A 106 11.13 14.22 -10.31
C ALA A 106 10.00 13.59 -11.15
N CYS A 107 9.19 12.73 -10.53
CA CYS A 107 7.97 12.20 -11.13
C CYS A 107 7.01 11.70 -10.05
N ILE A 108 5.72 11.60 -10.41
CA ILE A 108 4.72 10.87 -9.65
C ILE A 108 4.34 9.66 -10.49
N ALA A 109 4.60 8.47 -9.97
CA ALA A 109 4.32 7.22 -10.63
C ALA A 109 3.06 6.58 -10.08
N GLU A 110 2.25 6.03 -10.99
CA GLU A 110 0.99 5.39 -10.65
C GLU A 110 1.01 3.91 -11.05
N GLY A 111 0.42 3.05 -10.24
CA GLY A 111 0.03 1.70 -10.64
C GLY A 111 -1.11 1.21 -9.77
N ASP A 112 -2.20 0.76 -10.38
CA ASP A 112 -3.44 0.32 -9.72
C ASP A 112 -3.80 1.15 -8.46
N ASP A 113 -3.51 0.61 -7.26
CA ASP A 113 -3.87 1.19 -5.96
C ASP A 113 -2.67 1.88 -5.26
N ILE A 114 -1.53 2.01 -5.94
CA ILE A 114 -0.27 2.52 -5.41
C ILE A 114 0.16 3.78 -6.18
N LYS A 115 0.55 4.80 -5.41
CA LYS A 115 1.20 6.00 -5.94
C LYS A 115 2.56 6.18 -5.27
N VAL A 116 3.56 6.56 -6.08
CA VAL A 116 4.93 6.80 -5.64
C VAL A 116 5.38 8.18 -6.09
N VAL A 117 5.75 9.04 -5.15
CA VAL A 117 6.39 10.33 -5.41
C VAL A 117 7.90 10.11 -5.38
N VAL A 118 8.55 10.24 -6.54
CA VAL A 118 10.02 10.12 -6.66
C VAL A 118 10.65 11.49 -6.59
N LEU A 119 11.60 11.68 -5.67
CA LEU A 119 12.33 12.93 -5.52
C LEU A 119 13.53 12.99 -6.46
N SER A 120 13.88 14.19 -6.91
CA SER A 120 15.10 14.47 -7.67
C SER A 120 16.36 14.54 -6.80
N THR A 121 16.21 14.55 -5.48
CA THR A 121 17.30 14.69 -4.52
C THR A 121 17.46 13.44 -3.63
N PRO A 122 18.70 13.06 -3.25
CA PRO A 122 19.01 11.85 -2.48
C PRO A 122 18.83 12.09 -0.97
N ARG A 123 17.65 12.55 -0.56
CA ARG A 123 17.41 13.00 0.83
C ARG A 123 17.56 11.88 1.84
N GLU A 124 17.06 10.68 1.51
CA GLU A 124 17.15 9.53 2.39
C GLU A 124 18.55 8.94 2.38
N ALA A 125 19.21 8.86 1.22
CA ALA A 125 20.60 8.44 1.13
C ALA A 125 21.51 9.33 1.97
N LYS A 126 21.35 10.65 1.89
CA LYS A 126 22.08 11.62 2.74
C LYS A 126 21.82 11.40 4.22
N TYR A 127 20.56 11.17 4.61
CA TYR A 127 20.21 10.87 5.99
C TYR A 127 20.85 9.56 6.49
N ARG A 128 20.90 8.53 5.65
CA ARG A 128 21.52 7.22 5.96
C ARG A 128 23.05 7.19 5.78
N GLY A 129 23.67 8.26 5.28
CA GLY A 129 25.10 8.28 4.96
C GLY A 129 25.49 7.36 3.79
N ILE A 130 24.55 7.05 2.89
CA ILE A 130 24.78 6.22 1.71
C ILE A 130 25.36 7.09 0.59
N THR A 131 26.47 6.64 0.01
CA THR A 131 27.09 7.29 -1.14
C THR A 131 26.31 6.95 -2.41
N GLU A 132 26.04 7.97 -3.22
CA GLU A 132 25.43 7.80 -4.54
C GLU A 132 26.32 6.93 -5.43
N ARG A 133 25.74 5.88 -6.02
CA ARG A 133 26.46 5.01 -6.97
C ARG A 133 25.57 4.54 -8.11
N ASN A 134 26.19 3.99 -9.14
CA ASN A 134 25.47 3.29 -10.20
C ASN A 134 25.21 1.84 -9.78
N PRO A 135 24.11 1.23 -10.26
CA PRO A 135 23.85 -0.19 -10.04
C PRO A 135 24.97 -1.08 -10.57
N GLU A 136 25.32 -2.11 -9.80
CA GLU A 136 26.30 -3.14 -10.14
C GLU A 136 25.62 -4.50 -10.26
N TYR A 137 26.25 -5.47 -10.93
CA TYR A 137 25.67 -6.82 -11.05
C TYR A 137 25.47 -7.52 -9.70
N ALA A 138 26.16 -7.12 -8.64
CA ALA A 138 25.90 -7.60 -7.28
C ALA A 138 24.48 -7.24 -6.80
N ASP A 139 23.90 -6.16 -7.31
CA ASP A 139 22.56 -5.70 -6.93
C ASP A 139 21.45 -6.61 -7.52
N LEU A 140 21.73 -7.31 -8.62
CA LEU A 140 20.81 -8.32 -9.19
C LEU A 140 20.49 -9.44 -8.18
N ALA A 141 21.45 -9.80 -7.32
CA ALA A 141 21.25 -10.83 -6.30
C ALA A 141 20.27 -10.40 -5.19
N ARG A 142 19.94 -9.10 -5.10
CA ARG A 142 19.09 -8.52 -4.05
C ARG A 142 17.84 -7.85 -4.63
N ILE A 143 17.50 -8.13 -5.89
CA ILE A 143 16.43 -7.42 -6.60
C ILE A 143 15.03 -7.91 -6.23
N GLU A 144 14.92 -9.17 -5.80
CA GLU A 144 13.64 -9.82 -5.54
C GLU A 144 12.84 -9.12 -4.43
N GLY A 145 11.54 -8.98 -4.62
CA GLY A 145 10.62 -8.32 -3.70
C GLY A 145 10.61 -6.79 -3.77
N LYS A 146 11.50 -6.18 -4.56
CA LYS A 146 11.54 -4.72 -4.70
C LYS A 146 10.49 -4.22 -5.67
N MET A 147 9.82 -3.13 -5.31
CA MET A 147 8.95 -2.40 -6.23
C MET A 147 9.79 -1.79 -7.36
N VAL A 148 9.27 -1.83 -8.58
CA VAL A 148 9.92 -1.31 -9.78
C VAL A 148 9.10 -0.14 -10.30
N VAL A 149 9.73 1.03 -10.33
CA VAL A 149 9.10 2.31 -10.70
C VAL A 149 9.84 2.88 -11.90
N SER A 150 9.10 3.25 -12.94
CA SER A 150 9.64 3.97 -14.08
C SER A 150 9.56 5.47 -13.88
N MET A 151 10.65 6.17 -14.19
CA MET A 151 10.68 7.64 -14.20
C MET A 151 9.76 8.25 -15.28
N SER A 152 9.11 7.43 -16.12
CA SER A 152 8.02 7.85 -17.01
C SER A 152 6.65 8.01 -16.31
N GLY A 153 6.55 7.70 -15.01
CA GLY A 153 5.31 7.84 -14.23
C GLY A 153 4.49 6.55 -14.07
N GLU A 154 5.07 5.37 -14.25
CA GLU A 154 4.39 4.08 -14.06
C GLU A 154 5.05 3.26 -12.95
N VAL A 155 4.25 2.70 -12.04
CA VAL A 155 4.68 1.61 -11.14
C VAL A 155 4.50 0.29 -11.89
N LEU A 156 5.59 -0.31 -12.37
CA LEU A 156 5.53 -1.53 -13.18
C LEU A 156 5.09 -2.73 -12.34
N GLY A 157 5.57 -2.82 -11.11
CA GLY A 157 5.18 -3.83 -10.14
C GLY A 157 6.33 -4.35 -9.29
N GLU A 158 6.40 -5.65 -9.04
CA GLU A 158 7.37 -6.26 -8.12
C GLU A 158 8.41 -7.08 -8.90
N ALA A 159 9.70 -6.85 -8.64
CA ALA A 159 10.77 -7.66 -9.19
C ALA A 159 10.74 -9.07 -8.58
N ILE A 160 10.64 -10.11 -9.41
CA ILE A 160 10.56 -11.51 -8.97
C ILE A 160 11.80 -12.34 -9.29
N GLY A 161 12.77 -11.77 -10.00
CA GLY A 161 14.02 -12.45 -10.27
C GLY A 161 14.79 -11.92 -11.48
N VAL A 162 15.93 -12.56 -11.73
CA VAL A 162 16.84 -12.25 -12.83
C VAL A 162 16.46 -13.08 -14.06
N VAL A 163 16.45 -12.44 -15.22
CA VAL A 163 16.27 -13.08 -16.53
C VAL A 163 17.47 -12.81 -17.42
N ILE A 164 17.64 -13.65 -18.44
CA ILE A 164 18.74 -13.53 -19.39
C ILE A 164 18.19 -13.52 -20.82
N SER A 165 18.79 -12.66 -21.64
CA SER A 165 18.67 -12.66 -23.10
C SER A 165 20.06 -12.87 -23.69
N ALA A 166 20.17 -12.97 -25.02
CA ALA A 166 21.43 -13.16 -25.73
C ALA A 166 22.44 -12.07 -25.35
N GLY A 167 23.39 -12.42 -24.48
CA GLY A 167 24.48 -11.55 -24.01
C GLY A 167 24.07 -10.46 -23.02
N ARG A 168 22.84 -10.45 -22.47
CA ARG A 168 22.38 -9.38 -21.57
C ARG A 168 21.52 -9.90 -20.41
N PRO A 169 21.80 -9.50 -19.16
CA PRO A 169 20.89 -9.74 -18.04
C PRO A 169 19.72 -8.74 -18.04
N GLY A 170 18.67 -9.11 -17.33
CA GLY A 170 17.53 -8.27 -17.04
C GLY A 170 16.83 -8.72 -15.77
N ILE A 171 15.76 -8.02 -15.41
CA ILE A 171 14.91 -8.32 -14.27
C ILE A 171 13.51 -8.64 -14.77
N ARG A 172 12.87 -9.65 -14.18
CA ARG A 172 11.46 -9.94 -14.43
C ARG A 172 10.61 -9.26 -13.39
N VAL A 173 9.63 -8.49 -13.84
CA VAL A 173 8.72 -7.73 -12.99
C VAL A 173 7.31 -8.29 -13.13
N LYS A 174 6.72 -8.70 -12.02
CA LYS A 174 5.31 -9.07 -11.93
C LYS A 174 4.46 -7.81 -11.85
N ARG A 175 3.53 -7.63 -12.78
CA ARG A 175 2.66 -6.43 -12.80
C ARG A 175 1.65 -6.44 -11.65
N LEU A 176 1.45 -5.30 -11.00
CA LEU A 176 0.45 -5.14 -9.92
C LEU A 176 -0.99 -5.28 -10.43
N ALA A 177 -1.25 -4.80 -11.65
CA ALA A 177 -2.56 -4.91 -12.32
C ALA A 177 -2.97 -6.36 -12.69
N ALA A 178 -2.06 -7.34 -12.52
CA ALA A 178 -2.33 -8.74 -12.78
C ALA A 178 -3.02 -9.38 -11.56
N LYS A 179 -4.24 -8.92 -11.22
CA LYS A 179 -5.05 -9.53 -10.15
C LYS A 179 -5.68 -10.83 -10.64
N ARG A 180 -5.52 -11.91 -9.86
CA ARG A 180 -6.25 -13.18 -10.09
C ARG A 180 -7.75 -12.87 -10.17
N THR A 181 -8.43 -13.52 -11.11
CA THR A 181 -9.86 -13.32 -11.28
C THR A 181 -10.58 -14.64 -11.19
N ILE A 182 -11.76 -14.64 -10.61
CA ILE A 182 -12.66 -15.78 -10.60
C ILE A 182 -13.55 -15.67 -11.83
N ASN A 183 -13.58 -16.69 -12.68
CA ASN A 183 -14.47 -16.75 -13.83
C ASN A 183 -15.90 -17.02 -13.36
N TRP A 184 -16.56 -15.96 -12.92
CA TRP A 184 -17.90 -15.97 -12.33
C TRP A 184 -18.95 -16.46 -13.31
N LEU A 185 -18.86 -16.07 -14.58
CA LEU A 185 -19.76 -16.55 -15.63
C LEU A 185 -19.67 -18.07 -15.79
N ARG A 186 -18.44 -18.62 -15.85
CA ARG A 186 -18.22 -20.06 -15.97
C ARG A 186 -18.70 -20.80 -14.72
N PHE A 187 -18.39 -20.27 -13.54
CA PHE A 187 -18.84 -20.82 -12.26
C PHE A 187 -20.37 -20.93 -12.21
N LEU A 188 -21.11 -19.85 -12.49
CA LEU A 188 -22.57 -19.88 -12.47
C LEU A 188 -23.17 -20.78 -13.56
N ARG A 189 -22.54 -20.85 -14.74
CA ARG A 189 -22.97 -21.76 -15.81
C ARG A 189 -22.87 -23.22 -15.38
N ASP A 190 -21.77 -23.59 -14.72
CA ASP A 190 -21.55 -24.97 -14.29
C ASP A 190 -22.37 -25.29 -13.02
N LEU A 191 -22.49 -24.36 -12.08
CA LEU A 191 -23.38 -24.47 -10.91
C LEU A 191 -24.85 -24.64 -11.30
N ARG A 192 -25.30 -24.01 -12.39
CA ARG A 192 -26.68 -24.12 -12.88
C ARG A 192 -27.08 -25.56 -13.24
N LYS A 193 -26.11 -26.41 -13.60
CA LYS A 193 -26.36 -27.83 -13.95
C LYS A 193 -26.72 -28.66 -12.72
N GLU A 194 -26.15 -28.34 -11.57
CA GLU A 194 -26.32 -29.10 -10.32
C GLU A 194 -27.31 -28.43 -9.35
N ARG A 195 -27.28 -27.09 -9.27
CA ARG A 195 -28.03 -26.27 -8.32
C ARG A 195 -28.63 -25.04 -9.00
N ARG A 196 -29.60 -25.26 -9.89
CA ARG A 196 -30.26 -24.21 -10.68
C ARG A 196 -30.80 -23.03 -9.87
N ASN A 197 -31.48 -23.29 -8.75
CA ASN A 197 -32.09 -22.24 -7.93
C ASN A 197 -31.05 -21.37 -7.22
N ALA A 198 -29.96 -21.97 -6.72
CA ALA A 198 -28.86 -21.23 -6.11
C ALA A 198 -28.15 -20.36 -7.16
N ALA A 199 -27.89 -20.90 -8.35
CA ALA A 199 -27.29 -20.15 -9.45
C ALA A 199 -28.13 -18.93 -9.87
N LEU A 200 -29.46 -19.05 -9.93
CA LEU A 200 -30.35 -17.92 -10.26
C LEU A 200 -30.35 -16.83 -9.18
N ARG A 201 -30.29 -17.21 -7.89
CA ARG A 201 -30.22 -16.23 -6.79
C ARG A 201 -28.88 -15.52 -6.75
N LEU A 202 -27.78 -16.23 -7.02
CA LEU A 202 -26.46 -15.63 -7.18
C LEU A 202 -26.38 -14.69 -8.39
N GLU A 203 -26.98 -15.06 -9.52
CA GLU A 203 -27.08 -14.22 -10.73
C GLU A 203 -27.85 -12.92 -10.47
N ALA A 204 -28.91 -12.98 -9.66
CA ALA A 204 -29.67 -11.78 -9.27
C ALA A 204 -28.87 -10.84 -8.36
N LYS A 205 -27.98 -11.37 -7.51
CA LYS A 205 -27.10 -10.58 -6.63
C LYS A 205 -25.87 -10.03 -7.38
N LEU A 206 -25.32 -10.81 -8.31
CA LEU A 206 -24.16 -10.45 -9.12
C LEU A 206 -24.31 -10.93 -10.57
N ASP A 207 -24.69 -10.00 -11.44
CA ASP A 207 -24.94 -10.25 -12.87
C ASP A 207 -23.65 -10.72 -13.59
N PRO A 208 -23.63 -11.95 -14.13
CA PRO A 208 -22.46 -12.53 -14.78
C PRO A 208 -22.15 -11.98 -16.17
N TYR A 209 -23.09 -11.27 -16.82
CA TYR A 209 -22.83 -10.60 -18.09
C TYR A 209 -22.17 -9.23 -17.88
N LYS A 210 -22.45 -8.59 -16.75
CA LYS A 210 -21.76 -7.35 -16.33
C LYS A 210 -20.43 -7.65 -15.65
N ASN A 211 -20.36 -8.73 -14.87
CA ASN A 211 -19.17 -9.13 -14.12
C ASN A 211 -18.77 -10.57 -14.48
N PRO A 212 -18.30 -10.83 -15.72
CA PRO A 212 -17.97 -12.19 -16.15
C PRO A 212 -16.74 -12.76 -15.43
N LYS A 213 -15.83 -11.88 -15.01
CA LYS A 213 -14.65 -12.19 -14.21
C LYS A 213 -14.66 -11.25 -13.00
N VAL A 214 -14.51 -11.79 -11.79
CA VAL A 214 -14.53 -11.02 -10.54
C VAL A 214 -13.12 -11.03 -9.94
N PRO A 215 -12.54 -9.88 -9.56
CA PRO A 215 -11.22 -9.84 -8.91
C PRO A 215 -11.19 -10.64 -7.60
N ILE A 216 -10.04 -11.23 -7.28
CA ILE A 216 -9.82 -11.96 -6.02
C ILE A 216 -10.04 -11.07 -4.79
N ASP A 217 -9.88 -9.75 -4.90
CA ASP A 217 -10.11 -8.81 -3.80
C ASP A 217 -11.58 -8.82 -3.32
N GLU A 218 -12.51 -9.24 -4.18
CA GLU A 218 -13.93 -9.42 -3.83
C GLU A 218 -14.23 -10.85 -3.33
N LEU A 219 -13.21 -11.70 -3.09
CA LEU A 219 -13.40 -13.09 -2.68
C LEU A 219 -14.16 -13.20 -1.37
N GLU A 220 -13.88 -12.36 -0.37
CA GLU A 220 -14.60 -12.41 0.92
C GLU A 220 -16.11 -12.18 0.74
N LYS A 221 -16.46 -11.19 -0.09
CA LYS A 221 -17.85 -10.88 -0.45
C LYS A 221 -18.50 -12.05 -1.21
N LEU A 222 -17.79 -12.66 -2.16
CA LEU A 222 -18.26 -13.85 -2.88
C LEU A 222 -18.46 -15.05 -1.95
N VAL A 223 -17.55 -15.28 -1.00
CA VAL A 223 -17.63 -16.35 0.00
C VAL A 223 -18.87 -16.18 0.86
N LEU A 224 -19.18 -14.95 1.29
CA LEU A 224 -20.41 -14.65 2.03
C LEU A 224 -21.65 -14.94 1.20
N LEU A 225 -21.70 -14.46 -0.04
CA LEU A 225 -22.80 -14.71 -0.98
C LEU A 225 -23.04 -16.20 -1.22
N LEU A 226 -21.98 -17.00 -1.34
CA LEU A 226 -22.08 -18.45 -1.54
C LEU A 226 -22.61 -19.18 -0.31
N LYS A 227 -22.14 -18.80 0.88
CA LYS A 227 -22.61 -19.37 2.15
C LYS A 227 -24.10 -19.08 2.40
N GLU A 228 -24.57 -17.86 2.10
CA GLU A 228 -25.99 -17.50 2.17
C GLU A 228 -26.87 -18.40 1.30
N GLU A 229 -26.35 -18.80 0.13
CA GLU A 229 -27.06 -19.65 -0.82
C GLU A 229 -26.81 -21.16 -0.62
N GLY A 230 -26.09 -21.53 0.44
CA GLY A 230 -25.77 -22.93 0.78
C GLY A 230 -24.82 -23.61 -0.21
N VAL A 231 -24.00 -22.85 -0.91
CA VAL A 231 -22.98 -23.33 -1.85
C VAL A 231 -21.62 -23.34 -1.16
N ASP A 232 -20.85 -24.41 -1.34
CA ASP A 232 -19.51 -24.51 -0.79
C ASP A 232 -18.56 -23.50 -1.49
N PRO A 233 -17.97 -22.55 -0.74
CA PRO A 233 -17.06 -21.56 -1.32
C PRO A 233 -15.76 -22.16 -1.88
N SER A 234 -15.36 -23.36 -1.43
CA SER A 234 -14.16 -24.05 -1.95
C SER A 234 -14.23 -24.32 -3.45
N LEU A 235 -15.45 -24.36 -4.02
CA LEU A 235 -15.66 -24.56 -5.45
C LEU A 235 -15.04 -23.46 -6.30
N LEU A 236 -14.87 -22.24 -5.77
CA LEU A 236 -14.31 -21.09 -6.50
C LEU A 236 -12.85 -21.30 -6.92
N ASP A 237 -12.09 -22.13 -6.20
CA ASP A 237 -10.68 -22.40 -6.50
C ASP A 237 -10.51 -22.97 -7.92
N ASN A 238 -11.46 -23.81 -8.36
CA ASN A 238 -11.47 -24.41 -9.69
C ASN A 238 -11.76 -23.41 -10.84
N TYR A 239 -12.22 -22.21 -10.49
CA TYR A 239 -12.58 -21.15 -11.45
C TYR A 239 -11.69 -19.93 -11.29
N THR A 240 -10.65 -20.02 -10.46
CA THR A 240 -9.65 -18.95 -10.33
C THR A 240 -8.73 -19.02 -11.54
N GLU A 241 -8.76 -17.96 -12.33
CA GLU A 241 -7.93 -17.75 -13.51
C GLU A 241 -6.79 -16.80 -13.19
N GLU A 242 -5.59 -17.17 -13.65
CA GLU A 242 -4.47 -16.25 -13.70
C GLU A 242 -4.74 -15.19 -14.79
N PRO A 243 -4.44 -13.90 -14.57
CA PRO A 243 -4.54 -12.84 -15.57
C PRO A 243 -4.05 -13.21 -16.96
N GLU A 244 -4.82 -12.86 -17.99
CA GLU A 244 -4.45 -13.12 -19.37
C GLU A 244 -3.22 -12.28 -19.80
N LYS A 245 -2.14 -13.00 -20.08
CA LYS A 245 -1.05 -12.74 -21.04
C LYS A 245 -0.07 -11.56 -20.90
N ARG A 246 -0.11 -10.68 -19.90
CA ARG A 246 1.08 -9.86 -19.53
C ARG A 246 1.30 -9.77 -18.03
N TYR A 247 1.31 -10.93 -17.38
CA TYR A 247 1.61 -11.08 -15.95
C TYR A 247 3.00 -10.56 -15.57
N TYR A 248 3.94 -10.64 -16.52
CA TYR A 248 5.32 -10.26 -16.35
C TYR A 248 5.77 -9.31 -17.44
N VAL A 249 6.67 -8.39 -17.09
CA VAL A 249 7.45 -7.58 -18.02
C VAL A 249 8.93 -7.80 -17.70
N ASP A 250 9.71 -8.11 -18.74
CA ASP A 250 11.15 -8.26 -18.62
C ASP A 250 11.82 -6.91 -18.92
N VAL A 251 12.66 -6.44 -18.02
CA VAL A 251 13.36 -5.14 -18.10
C VAL A 251 14.86 -5.41 -18.23
N PRO A 252 15.51 -4.97 -19.32
CA PRO A 252 16.96 -5.03 -19.47
C PRO A 252 17.69 -4.33 -18.30
N TRP A 253 18.81 -4.89 -17.86
CA TRP A 253 19.61 -4.28 -16.79
C TRP A 253 20.07 -2.86 -17.12
N ASP A 254 20.34 -2.58 -18.39
CA ASP A 254 20.77 -1.26 -18.88
C ASP A 254 19.72 -0.15 -18.68
N ASP A 255 18.45 -0.53 -18.50
CA ASP A 255 17.35 0.39 -18.24
C ASP A 255 17.21 0.72 -16.74
N VAL A 256 17.90 0.00 -15.86
CA VAL A 256 17.90 0.25 -14.41
C VAL A 256 18.78 1.46 -14.10
N GLN A 257 18.19 2.46 -13.47
CA GLN A 257 18.88 3.69 -13.07
C GLN A 257 19.46 3.58 -11.66
N LYS A 258 18.66 3.09 -10.69
CA LYS A 258 19.04 2.96 -9.28
C LYS A 258 18.41 1.73 -8.65
N VAL A 259 19.11 1.17 -7.67
CA VAL A 259 18.63 0.05 -6.85
C VAL A 259 18.79 0.42 -5.37
N GLY A 260 17.70 0.83 -4.75
CA GLY A 260 17.61 1.11 -3.31
C GLY A 260 16.64 0.16 -2.63
N ASP A 261 15.74 0.68 -1.80
CA ASP A 261 14.57 -0.04 -1.30
C ASP A 261 13.60 -0.37 -2.46
N VAL A 262 13.56 0.52 -3.46
CA VAL A 262 12.81 0.47 -4.71
C VAL A 262 13.80 0.49 -5.89
N VAL A 263 13.43 -0.14 -7.00
CA VAL A 263 14.18 -0.11 -8.26
C VAL A 263 13.65 1.02 -9.12
N LEU A 264 14.51 1.99 -9.49
CA LEU A 264 14.14 3.07 -10.40
C LEU A 264 14.64 2.75 -11.81
N LEU A 265 13.74 2.82 -12.79
CA LEU A 265 14.06 2.65 -14.20
C LEU A 265 14.16 4.00 -14.89
N ARG A 266 15.07 4.13 -15.85
CA ARG A 266 15.18 5.32 -16.68
C ARG A 266 13.87 5.58 -17.41
N ALA A 267 13.55 6.86 -17.63
CA ALA A 267 12.45 7.22 -18.50
C ALA A 267 12.75 6.70 -19.91
N LYS A 268 11.98 5.72 -20.38
CA LYS A 268 11.99 5.39 -21.81
C LYS A 268 11.31 6.52 -22.53
N PHE A 269 12.04 7.18 -23.44
CA PHE A 269 11.42 8.04 -24.44
C PHE A 269 10.47 7.15 -25.25
N ALA A 270 9.16 7.33 -25.05
CA ALA A 270 8.14 6.79 -25.95
C ALA A 270 8.25 7.48 -27.31
#